data_AF-A0AA37GL03-F1
#
_entry.id   AF-A0AA37GL03-F1
#
_cell.length_a   1.000
_cell.length_b   1.000
_cell.length_c   1.000
_cell.angle_alpha   90.00
_cell.angle_beta   90.00
_cell.angle_gamma   90.00
#
_symmetry.space_group_name_H-M   'P 1'
#
loop_
_entity.id
_entity.type
_entity.pdbx_description
1 polymer ?
#
loop_
_entity_poly.entity_id
_entity_poly.type
_entity_poly.pdbx_seq_one_letter_code
_entity_poly.pdbx_strand_id
1 'polypeptide(L)'
;MLEPLALRRGSAPAKRRPPTKAPAPSDVPRPRASKLAKEHNISAHEEREIREAFSLFAEPMKGHSKEGVIPTADVRSCLVALGIPPSSRHEQAEFVEILDPEGEGFVAYEPFFAICALKYHQREQGGGDERRREVEEAFGLFTGVGAGSAAGPRDVITIADLKRVAAVLREDVKDEVLRDMILEANGGAGWARG
;
A
#
# COMPACT_ATOMS: atom_id res chain seq x y z
N MET A 1 -40.45 -71.80 24.99
CA MET A 1 -39.43 -71.69 26.05
C MET A 1 -38.09 -72.12 25.47
N LEU A 2 -37.02 -71.44 25.90
CA LEU A 2 -35.59 -71.70 25.70
C LEU A 2 -34.92 -71.07 24.46
N GLU A 3 -34.17 -69.98 24.72
CA GLU A 3 -32.97 -69.60 23.96
C GLU A 3 -31.83 -70.60 24.21
N PRO A 4 -30.72 -70.60 23.41
CA PRO A 4 -29.57 -69.79 23.84
C PRO A 4 -28.61 -69.23 22.73
N LEU A 5 -28.05 -68.06 23.04
CA LEU A 5 -26.64 -67.61 22.97
C LEU A 5 -25.77 -67.73 21.68
N ALA A 6 -25.51 -66.55 21.13
CA ALA A 6 -24.20 -65.90 20.86
C ALA A 6 -23.24 -66.41 19.75
N LEU A 7 -22.97 -65.55 18.76
CA LEU A 7 -21.60 -65.29 18.27
C LEU A 7 -21.44 -63.91 17.64
N ARG A 8 -20.22 -63.37 17.77
CA ARG A 8 -19.81 -61.97 17.68
C ARG A 8 -19.39 -61.49 16.27
N ARG A 9 -19.49 -60.15 16.11
CA ARG A 9 -18.57 -59.19 15.43
C ARG A 9 -18.53 -59.12 13.90
N GLY A 10 -18.66 -57.88 13.42
CA GLY A 10 -18.16 -57.41 12.12
C GLY A 10 -18.36 -55.90 11.94
N SER A 11 -17.47 -55.08 12.51
CA SER A 11 -17.40 -53.62 12.30
C SER A 11 -16.80 -53.32 10.93
N ALA A 12 -17.45 -52.45 10.14
CA ALA A 12 -16.92 -51.95 8.87
C ALA A 12 -15.66 -51.08 9.05
N PRO A 13 -14.75 -51.02 8.05
CA PRO A 13 -13.58 -50.14 8.11
C PRO A 13 -13.90 -48.74 7.57
N ALA A 14 -13.71 -47.71 8.40
CA ALA A 14 -13.73 -46.31 7.96
C ALA A 14 -12.39 -45.95 7.28
N LYS A 15 -12.47 -45.44 6.04
CA LYS A 15 -11.34 -44.96 5.23
C LYS A 15 -10.62 -43.80 5.92
N ARG A 16 -9.31 -43.93 6.15
CA ARG A 16 -8.41 -42.89 6.69
C ARG A 16 -8.07 -41.88 5.59
N ARG A 17 -8.36 -40.60 5.80
CA ARG A 17 -7.87 -39.46 5.00
C ARG A 17 -6.60 -38.91 5.69
N PRO A 18 -5.52 -38.56 4.96
CA PRO A 18 -4.31 -38.03 5.59
C PRO A 18 -4.55 -36.60 6.13
N PRO A 19 -3.92 -36.20 7.25
CA PRO A 19 -4.04 -34.84 7.75
C PRO A 19 -3.17 -33.90 6.89
N THR A 20 -3.84 -33.01 6.15
CA THR A 20 -3.21 -31.81 5.61
C THR A 20 -2.74 -30.95 6.77
N LYS A 21 -1.41 -30.79 6.93
CA LYS A 21 -0.81 -29.82 7.86
C LYS A 21 -1.32 -28.43 7.51
N ALA A 22 -2.19 -27.87 8.36
CA ALA A 22 -2.44 -26.43 8.36
C ALA A 22 -1.16 -25.70 8.79
N PRO A 23 -0.81 -24.56 8.19
CA PRO A 23 0.31 -23.74 8.65
C PRO A 23 0.00 -23.22 10.07
N ALA A 24 1.01 -23.24 10.94
CA ALA A 24 0.91 -22.73 12.30
C ALA A 24 0.63 -21.21 12.29
N PRO A 25 -0.19 -20.68 13.23
CA PRO A 25 -0.41 -19.25 13.34
C PRO A 25 0.90 -18.57 13.76
N SER A 26 1.40 -17.65 12.95
CA SER A 26 2.48 -16.73 13.32
C SER A 26 2.02 -15.86 14.49
N ASP A 27 2.69 -15.96 15.63
CA ASP A 27 2.44 -15.20 16.89
C ASP A 27 2.91 -13.75 16.83
N VAL A 28 2.86 -13.14 15.63
CA VAL A 28 3.12 -11.71 15.46
C VAL A 28 1.76 -11.01 15.54
N PRO A 29 1.49 -10.18 16.56
CA PRO A 29 0.25 -9.43 16.63
C PRO A 29 0.12 -8.56 15.39
N ARG A 30 -0.79 -8.94 14.48
CA ARG A 30 -1.12 -8.08 13.34
C ARG A 30 -1.62 -6.74 13.89
N PRO A 31 -1.07 -5.60 13.44
CA PRO A 31 -1.55 -4.29 13.85
C PRO A 31 -3.07 -4.23 13.67
N ARG A 32 -3.79 -3.90 14.75
CA ARG A 32 -5.25 -3.83 14.72
C ARG A 32 -5.66 -2.45 14.24
N ALA A 33 -6.49 -2.41 13.20
CA ALA A 33 -7.14 -1.18 12.75
C ALA A 33 -7.96 -0.57 13.91
N SER A 34 -7.88 0.76 14.07
CA SER A 34 -8.68 1.50 15.03
C SER A 34 -10.17 1.44 14.70
N LYS A 35 -10.99 1.99 15.60
CA LYS A 35 -12.43 2.12 15.35
C LYS A 35 -12.69 3.00 14.12
N LEU A 36 -12.02 4.14 14.03
CA LEU A 36 -12.12 5.07 12.90
C LEU A 36 -11.73 4.40 11.58
N ALA A 37 -10.61 3.67 11.57
CA ALA A 37 -10.19 2.94 10.37
C ALA A 37 -11.24 1.90 9.94
N LYS A 38 -11.85 1.17 10.88
CA LYS A 38 -12.93 0.23 10.58
C LYS A 38 -14.18 0.91 10.04
N GLU A 39 -14.57 2.06 10.59
CA GLU A 39 -15.74 2.82 10.15
C GLU A 39 -15.60 3.29 8.69
N HIS A 40 -14.37 3.62 8.26
CA HIS A 40 -14.05 4.03 6.90
C HIS A 40 -13.57 2.90 5.98
N ASN A 41 -13.58 1.64 6.45
CA ASN A 41 -13.04 0.48 5.72
C ASN A 41 -11.57 0.63 5.28
N ILE A 42 -10.76 1.24 6.15
CA ILE A 42 -9.33 1.44 5.97
C ILE A 42 -8.55 0.35 6.69
N SER A 43 -7.56 -0.22 6.01
CA SER A 43 -6.69 -1.23 6.58
C SER A 43 -5.81 -0.64 7.70
N ALA A 44 -5.32 -1.49 8.59
CA ALA A 44 -4.41 -1.05 9.64
C ALA A 44 -3.10 -0.46 9.07
N HIS A 45 -2.72 -0.80 7.83
CA HIS A 45 -1.53 -0.28 7.18
C HIS A 45 -1.73 1.14 6.66
N GLU A 46 -2.78 1.35 5.87
CA GLU A 46 -3.18 2.67 5.37
C GLU A 46 -3.44 3.64 6.53
N GLU A 47 -4.05 3.18 7.62
CA GLU A 47 -4.23 3.99 8.83
C GLU A 47 -2.90 4.49 9.40
N ARG A 48 -1.86 3.65 9.41
CA ARG A 48 -0.53 4.05 9.89
C ARG A 48 0.07 5.11 8.98
N GLU A 49 -0.04 4.94 7.68
CA GLU A 49 0.45 5.91 6.70
C GLU A 49 -0.25 7.26 6.86
N ILE A 50 -1.60 7.27 6.97
CA ILE A 50 -2.38 8.50 7.23
C ILE A 50 -1.88 9.20 8.49
N ARG A 51 -1.68 8.46 9.58
CA ARG A 51 -1.19 9.02 10.85
C ARG A 51 0.22 9.57 10.74
N GLU A 52 1.12 8.84 10.09
CA GLU A 52 2.52 9.25 9.91
C GLU A 52 2.58 10.54 9.08
N ALA A 53 1.90 10.61 7.95
CA ALA A 53 1.91 11.83 7.13
C ALA A 53 1.25 13.01 7.85
N PHE A 54 0.11 12.80 8.52
CA PHE A 54 -0.53 13.86 9.31
C PHE A 54 0.43 14.43 10.36
N SER A 55 1.17 13.56 11.05
CA SER A 55 2.13 13.96 12.08
C SER A 55 3.30 14.82 11.57
N LEU A 56 3.59 14.81 10.26
CA LEU A 56 4.62 15.67 9.67
C LEU A 56 4.22 17.15 9.63
N PHE A 57 2.91 17.43 9.60
CA PHE A 57 2.35 18.78 9.45
C PHE A 57 1.54 19.22 10.68
N ALA A 58 1.28 18.30 11.62
CA ALA A 58 0.39 18.56 12.73
C ALA A 58 1.05 19.37 13.85
N GLU A 59 0.28 20.30 14.39
CA GLU A 59 0.60 21.09 15.57
C GLU A 59 -0.32 20.70 16.73
N PRO A 60 0.20 20.62 17.97
CA PRO A 60 -0.63 20.34 19.13
C PRO A 60 -1.59 21.51 19.39
N MET A 61 -2.89 21.22 19.55
CA MET A 61 -3.90 22.24 19.85
C MET A 61 -4.82 21.78 20.98
N LYS A 62 -5.03 22.66 21.97
CA LYS A 62 -5.91 22.37 23.11
C LYS A 62 -7.36 22.29 22.64
N GLY A 63 -8.06 21.23 23.06
CA GLY A 63 -9.45 20.97 22.63
C GLY A 63 -9.55 20.01 21.46
N HIS A 64 -8.44 19.64 20.83
CA HIS A 64 -8.36 18.62 19.79
C HIS A 64 -7.79 17.31 20.30
N SER A 65 -7.84 16.27 19.45
CA SER A 65 -7.29 14.96 19.77
C SER A 65 -5.76 15.04 19.95
N LYS A 66 -5.17 13.97 20.47
CA LYS A 66 -3.72 13.88 20.71
C LYS A 66 -2.87 14.00 19.44
N GLU A 67 -3.47 13.74 18.28
CA GLU A 67 -2.86 13.88 16.97
C GLU A 67 -2.63 15.36 16.60
N GLY A 68 -3.32 16.29 17.24
CA GLY A 68 -3.25 17.72 16.94
C GLY A 68 -4.12 18.10 15.74
N VAL A 69 -3.74 19.20 15.09
CA VAL A 69 -4.38 19.74 13.90
C VAL A 69 -3.33 20.11 12.87
N ILE A 70 -3.65 20.04 11.59
CA ILE A 70 -2.78 20.59 10.52
C ILE A 70 -3.28 21.96 10.11
N PRO A 71 -2.42 22.93 9.76
CA PRO A 71 -2.86 24.16 9.11
C PRO A 71 -3.62 23.86 7.81
N THR A 72 -4.71 24.58 7.53
CA THR A 72 -5.51 24.38 6.30
C THR A 72 -4.65 24.54 5.04
N ALA A 73 -3.64 25.42 5.08
CA ALA A 73 -2.68 25.62 4.00
C ALA A 73 -1.82 24.38 3.69
N ASP A 74 -1.62 23.51 4.66
CA ASP A 74 -0.77 22.31 4.54
C ASP A 74 -1.54 21.05 4.15
N VAL A 75 -2.87 21.11 4.03
CA VAL A 75 -3.72 19.98 3.59
C VAL A 75 -3.20 19.37 2.28
N ARG A 76 -2.85 20.21 1.30
CA ARG A 76 -2.31 19.73 0.01
C ARG A 76 -0.98 19.00 0.20
N SER A 77 -0.07 19.58 0.97
CA SER A 77 1.25 19.01 1.24
C SER A 77 1.13 17.66 1.94
N CYS A 78 0.20 17.55 2.89
CA CYS A 78 -0.08 16.30 3.60
C CYS A 78 -0.65 15.20 2.68
N LEU A 79 -1.60 15.54 1.80
CA LEU A 79 -2.15 14.60 0.82
C LEU A 79 -1.09 14.15 -0.21
N VAL A 80 -0.19 15.05 -0.62
CA VAL A 80 0.96 14.72 -1.47
C VAL A 80 1.92 13.76 -0.76
N ALA A 81 2.23 14.00 0.51
CA ALA A 81 3.10 13.12 1.30
C ALA A 81 2.52 11.70 1.45
N LEU A 82 1.19 11.56 1.45
CA LEU A 82 0.50 10.27 1.43
C LEU A 82 0.46 9.59 0.06
N GLY A 83 0.93 10.24 -1.00
CA GLY A 83 0.82 9.71 -2.36
C GLY A 83 -0.60 9.73 -2.92
N ILE A 84 -1.50 10.53 -2.33
CA ILE A 84 -2.88 10.72 -2.78
C ILE A 84 -3.16 12.21 -3.04
N PRO A 85 -2.40 12.87 -3.94
CA PRO A 85 -2.61 14.28 -4.22
C PRO A 85 -4.03 14.51 -4.76
N PRO A 86 -4.63 15.69 -4.52
CA PRO A 86 -5.80 16.11 -5.28
C PRO A 86 -5.43 16.17 -6.77
N SER A 87 -6.34 15.68 -7.60
CA SER A 87 -6.21 15.57 -9.05
C SER A 87 -6.28 16.93 -9.75
N SER A 88 -6.90 17.92 -9.09
CA SER A 88 -7.02 19.28 -9.63
C SER A 88 -7.06 20.33 -8.53
N ARG A 89 -6.88 21.60 -8.93
CA ARG A 89 -7.08 22.75 -8.03
C ARG A 89 -8.53 22.85 -7.53
N HIS A 90 -9.48 22.39 -8.34
CA HIS A 90 -10.89 22.39 -7.95
C HIS A 90 -11.16 21.40 -6.82
N GLU A 91 -10.69 20.15 -6.97
CA GLU A 91 -10.80 19.12 -5.92
C GLU A 91 -10.09 19.54 -4.63
N GLN A 92 -8.91 20.17 -4.73
CA GLN A 92 -8.24 20.74 -3.56
C GLN A 92 -9.10 21.80 -2.85
N ALA A 93 -9.79 22.65 -3.60
CA ALA A 93 -10.66 23.68 -3.04
C ALA A 93 -11.88 23.06 -2.35
N GLU A 94 -12.49 22.03 -2.97
CA GLU A 94 -13.59 21.27 -2.36
C GLU A 94 -13.17 20.60 -1.05
N PHE A 95 -11.99 19.98 -1.00
CA PHE A 95 -11.47 19.41 0.25
C PHE A 95 -11.29 20.46 1.33
N VAL A 96 -10.76 21.64 0.99
CA VAL A 96 -10.61 22.74 1.96
C VAL A 96 -11.97 23.22 2.46
N GLU A 97 -12.96 23.38 1.58
CA GLU A 97 -14.33 23.78 1.96
C GLU A 97 -15.00 22.76 2.87
N ILE A 98 -14.76 21.46 2.66
CA ILE A 98 -15.29 20.38 3.51
C ILE A 98 -14.58 20.35 4.88
N LEU A 99 -13.26 20.53 4.89
CA LEU A 99 -12.42 20.36 6.08
C LEU A 99 -12.43 21.58 6.99
N ASP A 100 -12.61 22.77 6.41
CA ASP A 100 -12.55 24.06 7.10
C ASP A 100 -13.63 25.02 6.56
N PRO A 101 -14.93 24.68 6.71
CA PRO A 101 -16.04 25.45 6.15
C PRO A 101 -16.17 26.85 6.78
N GLU A 102 -15.77 26.97 8.04
CA GLU A 102 -15.85 28.23 8.81
C GLU A 102 -14.55 29.05 8.72
N GLY A 103 -13.50 28.55 8.04
CA GLY A 103 -12.22 29.24 7.90
C GLY A 103 -11.48 29.41 9.23
N GLU A 104 -11.55 28.42 10.11
CA GLU A 104 -10.81 28.31 11.36
C GLU A 104 -9.29 28.31 11.11
N GLY A 105 -8.86 27.88 9.93
CA GLY A 105 -7.47 27.88 9.48
C GLY A 105 -6.69 26.63 9.86
N PHE A 106 -7.36 25.62 10.44
CA PHE A 106 -6.78 24.33 10.77
C PHE A 106 -7.78 23.19 10.55
N VAL A 107 -7.25 21.98 10.43
CA VAL A 107 -8.01 20.76 10.17
C VAL A 107 -7.66 19.69 11.20
N ALA A 108 -8.68 19.15 11.86
CA ALA A 108 -8.52 18.05 12.81
C ALA A 108 -8.26 16.70 12.11
N TYR A 109 -7.69 15.77 12.88
CA TYR A 109 -7.31 14.45 12.36
C TYR A 109 -8.48 13.64 11.77
N GLU A 110 -9.63 13.58 12.44
CA GLU A 110 -10.77 12.76 11.98
C GLU A 110 -11.36 13.22 10.63
N PRO A 111 -11.66 14.53 10.42
CA PRO A 111 -12.06 15.03 9.10
C PRO A 111 -11.02 14.76 8.00
N PHE A 112 -9.74 14.99 8.29
CA PHE A 112 -8.66 14.70 7.34
C PHE A 112 -8.59 13.22 6.97
N PHE A 113 -8.73 12.34 7.97
CA PHE A 113 -8.76 10.89 7.80
C PHE A 113 -9.89 10.46 6.86
N ALA A 114 -11.08 11.07 6.99
CA ALA A 114 -12.22 10.79 6.13
C ALA A 114 -11.96 11.15 4.65
N ILE A 115 -11.29 12.29 4.39
CA ILE A 115 -10.85 12.66 3.03
C ILE A 115 -9.83 11.65 2.49
N CYS A 116 -8.85 11.24 3.29
CA CYS A 116 -7.87 10.23 2.87
C CYS A 116 -8.55 8.91 2.50
N ALA A 117 -9.52 8.47 3.32
CA ALA A 117 -10.28 7.27 3.06
C ALA A 117 -11.05 7.36 1.73
N LEU A 118 -11.71 8.50 1.47
CA LEU A 118 -12.40 8.74 0.20
C LEU A 118 -11.45 8.60 -0.98
N LYS A 119 -10.23 9.17 -0.91
CA LYS A 119 -9.25 9.07 -1.99
C LYS A 119 -8.72 7.66 -2.20
N TYR A 120 -8.46 6.91 -1.13
CA TYR A 120 -8.06 5.49 -1.27
C TYR A 120 -9.14 4.68 -1.96
N HIS A 121 -10.41 4.87 -1.60
CA HIS A 121 -11.52 4.18 -2.27
C HIS A 121 -11.69 4.58 -3.73
N GLN A 122 -11.43 5.84 -4.10
CA GLN A 122 -11.45 6.29 -5.50
C GLN A 122 -10.34 5.62 -6.32
N ARG A 123 -9.12 5.52 -5.76
CA ARG A 123 -7.98 4.87 -6.42
C ARG A 123 -8.21 3.37 -6.62
N GLU A 124 -8.76 2.69 -5.62
CA GLU A 124 -9.09 1.26 -5.73
C GLU A 124 -10.18 1.01 -6.78
N GLN A 125 -11.16 1.91 -6.91
CA GLN A 125 -12.23 1.81 -7.91
C GLN A 125 -11.77 2.15 -9.34
N GLY A 126 -10.80 3.05 -9.50
CA GLY A 126 -10.10 3.32 -10.78
C GLY A 126 -9.01 2.27 -11.12
N GLY A 127 -8.83 1.27 -10.27
CA GLY A 127 -7.56 0.61 -9.93
C GLY A 127 -6.92 -0.35 -10.95
N GLY A 128 -7.45 -0.45 -12.17
CA GLY A 128 -6.77 -1.17 -13.25
C GLY A 128 -5.92 -0.25 -14.11
N ASP A 129 -6.60 0.72 -14.73
CA ASP A 129 -6.04 1.50 -15.82
C ASP A 129 -5.13 2.63 -15.32
N GLU A 130 -5.50 3.29 -14.22
CA GLU A 130 -4.67 4.33 -13.61
C GLU A 130 -3.40 3.76 -12.99
N ARG A 131 -3.51 2.69 -12.21
CA ARG A 131 -2.35 1.96 -11.68
C ARG A 131 -1.45 1.45 -12.81
N ARG A 132 -2.03 0.91 -13.89
CA ARG A 132 -1.26 0.48 -15.07
C ARG A 132 -0.51 1.66 -15.71
N ARG A 133 -1.17 2.81 -15.85
CA ARG A 133 -0.57 4.02 -16.41
C ARG A 133 0.56 4.58 -15.54
N GLU A 134 0.38 4.61 -14.22
CA GLU A 134 1.44 5.00 -13.26
C GLU A 134 2.66 4.07 -13.38
N VAL A 135 2.41 2.75 -13.44
CA VAL A 135 3.47 1.76 -13.62
C VAL A 135 4.18 1.91 -14.96
N GLU A 136 3.44 2.16 -16.05
CA GLU A 136 3.99 2.37 -17.39
C GLU A 136 4.84 3.66 -17.46
N GLU A 137 4.38 4.75 -16.85
CA GLU A 137 5.12 6.00 -16.76
C GLU A 137 6.42 5.82 -15.95
N ALA A 138 6.33 5.19 -14.78
CA ALA A 138 7.50 4.89 -13.94
C ALA A 138 8.49 3.97 -14.69
N PHE A 139 8.00 2.95 -15.38
CA PHE A 139 8.83 2.06 -16.21
C PHE A 139 9.56 2.84 -17.30
N GLY A 140 8.90 3.79 -17.94
CA GLY A 140 9.50 4.69 -18.93
C GLY A 140 10.63 5.57 -18.37
N LEU A 141 10.54 5.99 -17.10
CA LEU A 141 11.63 6.72 -16.41
C LEU A 141 12.87 5.85 -16.23
N PHE A 142 12.70 4.56 -15.92
CA PHE A 142 13.82 3.62 -15.79
C PHE A 142 14.46 3.30 -17.14
N THR A 143 13.67 2.98 -18.17
CA THR A 143 14.20 2.54 -19.47
C THR A 143 14.72 3.67 -20.35
N GLY A 144 14.55 4.93 -19.91
CA GLY A 144 15.04 6.11 -20.62
C GLY A 144 14.12 6.52 -21.77
N VAL A 145 12.84 6.14 -21.75
CA VAL A 145 11.83 6.63 -22.71
C VAL A 145 11.40 8.08 -22.39
N GLY A 146 11.93 8.67 -21.31
CA GLY A 146 11.86 10.11 -21.02
C GLY A 146 12.77 10.96 -21.93
N ALA A 147 12.33 12.19 -22.20
CA ALA A 147 12.89 13.13 -23.18
C ALA A 147 14.44 13.17 -23.21
N GLY A 148 15.03 12.58 -24.26
CA GLY A 148 16.44 12.75 -24.59
C GLY A 148 17.23 11.47 -24.90
N SER A 149 16.66 10.27 -24.75
CA SER A 149 17.35 9.03 -25.15
C SER A 149 17.20 8.75 -26.65
N ALA A 150 18.33 8.52 -27.33
CA ALA A 150 18.39 8.13 -28.74
C ALA A 150 18.07 6.64 -28.98
N ALA A 151 17.93 5.86 -27.91
CA ALA A 151 17.50 4.47 -27.98
C ALA A 151 15.96 4.42 -27.92
N GLY A 152 15.34 3.72 -28.88
CA GLY A 152 13.90 3.50 -28.91
C GLY A 152 13.36 2.80 -27.65
N PRO A 153 12.03 2.64 -27.53
CA PRO A 153 11.42 2.02 -26.36
C PRO A 153 12.00 0.63 -26.10
N ARG A 154 12.49 0.42 -24.86
CA ARG A 154 12.97 -0.87 -24.38
C ARG A 154 11.95 -1.41 -23.37
N ASP A 155 11.62 -2.69 -23.53
CA ASP A 155 10.67 -3.39 -22.66
C ASP A 155 11.35 -4.08 -21.47
N VAL A 156 12.61 -3.71 -21.16
CA VAL A 156 13.40 -4.30 -20.07
C VAL A 156 14.17 -3.23 -19.28
N ILE A 157 14.17 -3.36 -17.95
CA ILE A 157 15.05 -2.59 -17.06
C ILE A 157 16.38 -3.33 -16.96
N THR A 158 17.48 -2.62 -17.23
CA THR A 158 18.84 -3.18 -17.18
C THR A 158 19.59 -2.70 -15.95
N ILE A 159 20.72 -3.35 -15.62
CA ILE A 159 21.64 -2.88 -14.57
C ILE A 159 22.10 -1.44 -14.82
N ALA A 160 22.31 -1.05 -16.08
CA ALA A 160 22.70 0.32 -16.43
C ALA A 160 21.60 1.35 -16.10
N ASP A 161 20.33 0.96 -16.21
CA ASP A 161 19.18 1.78 -15.83
C ASP A 161 19.16 1.98 -14.30
N LEU A 162 19.27 0.90 -13.53
CA LEU A 162 19.31 0.98 -12.06
C LEU A 162 20.47 1.83 -11.55
N LYS A 163 21.67 1.67 -12.13
CA LYS A 163 22.84 2.51 -11.80
C LYS A 163 22.59 3.99 -12.07
N ARG A 164 21.92 4.32 -13.18
CA ARG A 164 21.60 5.70 -13.54
C ARG A 164 20.61 6.31 -12.54
N VAL A 165 19.57 5.57 -12.18
CA VAL A 165 18.56 5.99 -11.20
C VAL A 165 19.19 6.19 -9.82
N ALA A 166 20.01 5.24 -9.34
CA ALA A 166 20.72 5.37 -8.06
C ALA A 166 21.61 6.63 -8.02
N ALA A 167 22.32 6.92 -9.13
CA ALA A 167 23.13 8.13 -9.24
C ALA A 167 22.28 9.43 -9.20
N VAL A 168 21.11 9.44 -9.85
CA VAL A 168 20.17 10.58 -9.80
C VAL A 168 19.64 10.80 -8.39
N LEU A 169 19.32 9.71 -7.68
CA LEU A 169 18.84 9.74 -6.29
C LEU A 169 19.96 9.97 -5.26
N ARG A 170 21.23 9.96 -5.70
CA ARG A 170 22.43 10.07 -4.86
C ARG A 170 22.52 8.94 -3.82
N GLU A 171 22.04 7.76 -4.17
CA GLU A 171 22.15 6.56 -3.35
C GLU A 171 23.39 5.75 -3.73
N ASP A 172 24.18 5.36 -2.71
CA ASP A 172 25.36 4.50 -2.89
C ASP A 172 24.93 3.02 -2.81
N VAL A 173 24.60 2.44 -3.97
CA VAL A 173 24.15 1.05 -4.09
C VAL A 173 25.20 0.22 -4.82
N LYS A 174 25.63 -0.88 -4.17
CA LYS A 174 26.64 -1.79 -4.73
C LYS A 174 26.08 -2.60 -5.90
N ASP A 175 26.95 -2.87 -6.88
CA ASP A 175 26.65 -3.69 -8.06
C ASP A 175 26.04 -5.07 -7.73
N GLU A 176 26.41 -5.69 -6.61
CA GLU A 176 25.87 -6.97 -6.16
C GLU A 176 24.37 -6.85 -5.82
N VAL A 177 23.99 -5.81 -5.08
CA VAL A 177 22.59 -5.53 -4.73
C VAL A 177 21.76 -5.25 -5.98
N LEU A 178 22.30 -4.50 -6.95
CA LEU A 178 21.61 -4.23 -8.21
C LEU A 178 21.36 -5.50 -9.03
N ARG A 179 22.28 -6.48 -8.98
CA ARG A 179 22.09 -7.78 -9.64
C ARG A 179 21.01 -8.59 -8.93
N ASP A 180 21.01 -8.58 -7.61
CA ASP A 180 20.00 -9.26 -6.80
C ASP A 180 18.60 -8.69 -7.06
N MET A 181 18.47 -7.37 -7.18
CA MET A 181 17.21 -6.70 -7.54
C MET A 181 16.66 -7.19 -8.89
N ILE A 182 17.51 -7.31 -9.91
CA ILE A 182 17.09 -7.82 -11.23
C ILE A 182 16.74 -9.31 -11.15
N LEU A 183 17.50 -10.10 -10.40
CA LEU A 183 17.26 -11.53 -10.25
C LEU A 183 15.92 -11.80 -9.55
N GLU A 184 15.61 -11.05 -8.49
CA GLU A 184 14.34 -11.13 -7.78
C GLU A 184 13.17 -10.70 -8.67
N ALA A 185 13.32 -9.59 -9.40
CA ALA A 185 12.30 -9.10 -10.34
C ALA A 185 11.98 -10.09 -11.47
N ASN A 186 12.98 -10.85 -11.93
CA ASN A 186 12.81 -11.89 -12.94
C ASN A 186 12.30 -13.23 -12.37
N GLY A 187 11.89 -13.27 -11.09
CA GLY A 187 11.41 -14.49 -10.44
C GLY A 187 12.48 -15.58 -10.30
N GLY A 188 13.75 -15.18 -10.18
CA GLY A 188 14.89 -16.10 -10.09
C GLY A 188 15.37 -16.67 -11.43
N ALA A 189 14.76 -16.26 -12.56
CA ALA A 189 15.29 -16.55 -13.88
C ALA A 189 16.57 -15.72 -14.10
N GLY A 190 17.65 -16.38 -14.53
CA GLY A 190 18.94 -15.73 -14.75
C GLY A 190 18.88 -14.56 -15.74
N TRP A 191 19.92 -13.72 -15.72
CA TRP A 191 20.03 -12.55 -16.59
C TRP A 191 20.26 -12.99 -18.05
N ALA A 192 19.31 -12.70 -18.95
CA ALA A 192 19.60 -12.73 -20.38
C ALA A 192 20.46 -11.50 -20.72
N ARG A 193 21.52 -11.70 -21.51
CA ARG A 193 22.27 -10.58 -22.10
C ARG A 193 21.36 -9.89 -23.11
N GLY A 194 20.80 -8.73 -22.72
CA GLY A 194 20.33 -7.73 -23.66
C GLY A 194 21.48 -7.08 -24.40
#